data_AF-A0A2E2ATL4-F1
#
_entry.id   AF-A0A2E2ATL4-F1
#
_cell.length_a   1.000
_cell.length_b   1.000
_cell.length_c   1.000
_cell.angle_alpha   90.00
_cell.angle_beta   90.00
_cell.angle_gamma   90.00
#
_symmetry.space_group_name_H-M   'P 1'
#
loop_
_entity.id
_entity.type
_entity.pdbx_description
1 polymer ?
#
loop_
_entity_poly.entity_id
_entity_poly.type
_entity_poly.pdbx_seq_one_letter_code
_entity_poly.pdbx_strand_id
1 'polypeptide(L)'
;MSNRVESISAEELIEEFELFDDWEERYRYIIETGNSMPPLEAKYQTEEHRVQGCLSSVWLVIAQAEDGRYYYRADSDSQLVKGLVCLVIMLFSDKSADEILQLDINHVFEAIDLR
;
A
#
# COMPACT_ATOMS: atom_id res chain seq x y z
N MET A 1 -5.04 0.78 20.31
CA MET A 1 -4.93 1.83 19.27
C MET A 1 -4.32 1.15 18.06
N SER A 2 -5.10 1.01 16.99
CA SER A 2 -4.76 0.11 15.88
C SER A 2 -3.51 0.62 15.16
N ASN A 3 -2.45 -0.18 15.14
CA ASN A 3 -1.17 0.15 14.50
C ASN A 3 -1.19 -0.38 13.05
N ARG A 4 -2.22 0.00 12.30
CA ARG A 4 -2.57 -0.51 10.96
C ARG A 4 -2.77 0.65 10.00
N VAL A 5 -2.43 0.42 8.73
CA VAL A 5 -2.79 1.33 7.63
C VAL A 5 -4.31 1.28 7.46
N GLU A 6 -4.94 2.45 7.32
CA GLU A 6 -6.38 2.55 7.10
C GLU A 6 -6.74 2.15 5.67
N SER A 7 -7.85 1.44 5.50
CA SER A 7 -8.31 0.99 4.19
C SER A 7 -9.09 2.08 3.47
N ILE A 8 -8.98 2.12 2.14
CA ILE A 8 -9.70 3.03 1.25
C ILE A 8 -10.36 2.23 0.11
N SER A 9 -11.42 2.77 -0.50
CA SER A 9 -11.95 2.26 -1.77
C SER A 9 -11.12 2.75 -2.97
N ALA A 10 -11.30 2.12 -4.13
CA ALA A 10 -10.64 2.55 -5.36
C ALA A 10 -11.13 3.94 -5.79
N GLU A 11 -12.44 4.16 -5.70
CA GLU A 11 -13.11 5.40 -6.07
C GLU A 11 -12.61 6.56 -5.21
N GLU A 12 -12.58 6.38 -3.88
CA GLU A 12 -12.06 7.41 -2.96
C GLU A 12 -10.59 7.74 -3.23
N LEU A 13 -9.73 6.75 -3.51
CA LEU A 13 -8.33 7.01 -3.83
C LEU A 13 -8.18 7.80 -5.14
N ILE A 14 -8.96 7.46 -6.17
CA ILE A 14 -8.96 8.19 -7.44
C ILE A 14 -9.43 9.63 -7.22
N GLU A 15 -10.54 9.82 -6.48
CA GLU A 15 -11.05 11.14 -6.13
C GLU A 15 -10.02 11.97 -5.35
N GLU A 16 -9.27 11.37 -4.40
CA GLU A 16 -8.18 12.06 -3.72
C GLU A 16 -7.08 12.51 -4.68
N PHE A 17 -6.70 11.68 -5.65
CA PHE A 17 -5.66 12.02 -6.63
C PHE A 17 -6.09 13.05 -7.67
N GLU A 18 -7.39 13.14 -7.96
CA GLU A 18 -7.98 14.18 -8.82
C GLU A 18 -7.87 15.58 -8.20
N LEU A 19 -7.71 15.69 -6.89
CA LEU A 19 -7.54 16.98 -6.20
C LEU A 19 -6.14 17.58 -6.37
N PHE A 20 -5.14 16.80 -6.77
CA PHE A 20 -3.78 17.28 -6.94
C PHE A 20 -3.60 17.98 -8.29
N ASP A 21 -3.18 19.24 -8.24
CA ASP A 21 -3.02 20.08 -9.43
C ASP A 21 -1.77 19.72 -10.25
N ASP A 22 -0.75 19.15 -9.60
CA ASP A 22 0.52 18.82 -10.22
C ASP A 22 1.16 17.52 -9.71
N TRP A 23 2.21 17.11 -10.41
CA TRP A 23 2.98 15.91 -10.08
C TRP A 23 3.76 16.03 -8.76
N GLU A 24 4.16 17.23 -8.36
CA GLU A 24 4.90 17.43 -7.12
C GLU A 24 4.03 17.13 -5.91
N GLU A 25 2.75 17.55 -5.93
CA GLU A 25 1.77 17.23 -4.90
C GLU A 25 1.49 15.73 -4.82
N ARG A 26 1.28 15.06 -5.96
CA ARG A 26 1.11 13.59 -6.02
C ARG A 26 2.32 12.87 -5.44
N TYR A 27 3.52 13.28 -5.84
CA TYR A 27 4.76 12.71 -5.32
C TYR A 27 4.88 12.91 -3.80
N ARG A 28 4.58 14.11 -3.31
CA ARG A 28 4.61 14.43 -1.87
C ARG A 28 3.62 13.57 -1.10
N TYR A 29 2.39 13.43 -1.59
CA TYR A 29 1.37 12.57 -1.00
C TYR A 29 1.86 11.12 -0.89
N ILE A 30 2.42 10.55 -1.96
CA ILE A 30 2.96 9.17 -1.95
C ILE A 30 4.02 9.02 -0.84
N ILE A 31 4.94 9.97 -0.72
CA ILE A 31 6.01 9.93 0.28
C ILE A 31 5.43 10.07 1.70
N GLU A 32 4.51 11.01 1.92
CA GLU A 32 3.87 11.23 3.22
C GLU A 32 3.05 10.01 3.67
N THR A 33 2.30 9.41 2.75
CA THR A 33 1.54 8.19 2.97
C THR A 33 2.45 6.99 3.27
N GLY A 34 3.62 6.89 2.63
CA GLY A 34 4.64 5.91 3.02
C GLY A 34 5.23 6.17 4.41
N ASN A 35 5.46 7.44 4.78
CA ASN A 35 6.05 7.82 6.06
C ASN A 35 5.08 7.64 7.25
N SER A 36 3.77 7.68 7.01
CA SER A 36 2.75 7.45 8.04
C SER A 36 2.58 5.97 8.39
N MET A 37 3.15 5.06 7.59
CA MET A 37 3.08 3.62 7.85
C MET A 37 3.72 3.26 9.20
N PRO A 38 3.08 2.38 10.00
CA PRO A 38 3.70 1.77 11.16
C PRO A 38 5.05 1.12 10.81
N PRO A 39 6.09 1.29 11.64
CA PRO A 39 7.38 0.66 11.39
C PRO A 39 7.25 -0.87 11.43
N LEU A 40 7.94 -1.54 10.51
CA LEU A 40 8.02 -2.99 10.50
C LEU A 40 9.05 -3.46 11.53
N GLU A 41 8.69 -4.45 12.35
CA GLU A 41 9.62 -5.02 13.32
C GLU A 41 10.79 -5.70 12.61
N ALA A 42 12.03 -5.47 13.07
CA ALA A 42 13.25 -5.96 12.42
C ALA A 42 13.27 -7.48 12.17
N LYS A 43 12.56 -8.28 12.97
CA LYS A 43 12.43 -9.73 12.78
C LYS A 43 11.74 -10.13 11.47
N TYR A 44 10.97 -9.22 10.86
CA TYR A 44 10.30 -9.43 9.58
C TYR A 44 11.10 -8.90 8.39
N GLN A 45 12.21 -8.19 8.62
CA GLN A 45 13.11 -7.75 7.55
C GLN A 45 14.06 -8.89 7.14
N THR A 46 13.49 -10.00 6.66
CA THR A 46 14.19 -11.22 6.26
C THR A 46 13.91 -11.56 4.80
N GLU A 47 14.74 -12.41 4.18
CA GLU A 47 14.52 -12.87 2.80
C GLU A 47 13.18 -13.60 2.63
N GLU A 48 12.66 -14.25 3.67
CA GLU A 48 11.35 -14.92 3.66
C GLU A 48 10.19 -13.95 3.39
N HIS A 49 10.26 -12.74 3.96
CA HIS A 49 9.23 -11.71 3.77
C HIS A 49 9.55 -10.77 2.60
N ARG A 50 10.68 -10.99 1.90
CA ARG A 50 11.15 -10.09 0.86
C ARG A 50 10.39 -10.31 -0.44
N VAL A 51 9.76 -9.24 -0.94
CA VAL A 51 9.16 -9.23 -2.27
C VAL A 51 10.28 -9.28 -3.32
N GLN A 52 10.22 -10.30 -4.17
CA GLN A 52 11.23 -10.54 -5.21
C GLN A 52 10.95 -9.71 -6.46
N GLY A 53 12.00 -9.29 -7.16
CA GLY A 53 11.90 -8.57 -8.44
C GLY A 53 11.86 -7.04 -8.35
N CYS A 54 11.88 -6.47 -7.15
CA CYS A 54 12.04 -5.02 -6.95
C CYS A 54 13.53 -4.63 -6.88
N LEU A 55 13.90 -3.49 -7.49
CA LEU A 55 15.26 -2.92 -7.34
C LEU A 55 15.54 -2.50 -5.89
N SER A 56 14.53 -1.91 -5.25
CA SER A 56 14.48 -1.62 -3.82
C SER A 56 14.02 -2.85 -3.04
N SER A 57 14.52 -3.01 -1.82
CA SER A 57 14.03 -4.05 -0.93
C SER A 57 12.65 -3.67 -0.41
N VAL A 58 11.70 -4.59 -0.51
CA VAL A 58 10.37 -4.49 0.10
C VAL A 58 10.16 -5.72 0.95
N TRP A 59 9.75 -5.53 2.20
CA TRP A 59 9.34 -6.62 3.09
C TRP A 59 7.85 -6.51 3.33
N LEU A 60 7.13 -7.62 3.20
CA LEU A 60 5.68 -7.69 3.35
C LEU A 60 5.30 -8.83 4.30
N VAL A 61 4.46 -8.51 5.27
CA VAL A 61 3.82 -9.46 6.18
C VAL A 61 2.33 -9.41 5.94
N ILE A 62 1.73 -10.57 5.75
CA ILE A 62 0.29 -10.74 5.52
C ILE A 62 -0.30 -11.43 6.75
N ALA A 63 -1.41 -10.89 7.26
CA ALA A 63 -2.19 -11.49 8.33
C ALA A 63 -3.65 -11.59 7.91
N GLN A 64 -4.33 -12.65 8.34
CA GLN A 64 -5.77 -12.81 8.16
C GLN A 64 -6.44 -12.75 9.53
N ALA A 65 -7.50 -11.97 9.65
CA ALA A 65 -8.34 -11.96 10.85
C ALA A 65 -9.33 -13.13 10.86
N GLU A 66 -9.96 -13.35 12.02
CA GLU A 66 -10.92 -14.43 12.23
C GLU A 66 -12.16 -14.32 11.32
N ASP A 67 -12.49 -13.13 10.85
CA ASP A 67 -13.58 -12.86 9.90
C ASP A 67 -13.18 -13.10 8.43
N GLY A 68 -11.94 -13.52 8.18
CA GLY A 68 -11.42 -13.82 6.85
C GLY A 68 -10.83 -12.62 6.10
N ARG A 69 -10.84 -11.41 6.68
CA ARG A 69 -10.25 -10.21 6.07
C ARG A 69 -8.73 -10.17 6.22
N TYR A 70 -8.06 -9.61 5.21
CA TYR A 70 -6.61 -9.49 5.17
C TYR A 70 -6.11 -8.13 5.67
N TYR A 71 -4.95 -8.16 6.32
CA TYR A 71 -4.21 -7.00 6.77
C TYR A 71 -2.73 -7.17 6.43
N TYR A 72 -2.06 -6.05 6.20
CA TYR A 72 -0.70 -6.04 5.70
C TYR A 72 0.17 -5.13 6.55
N ARG A 73 1.44 -5.50 6.67
CA ARG A 73 2.51 -4.64 7.17
C ARG A 73 3.66 -4.71 6.20
N ALA A 74 4.24 -3.56 5.87
CA ALA A 74 5.38 -3.54 4.98
C ALA A 74 6.35 -2.43 5.33
N ASP A 75 7.56 -2.55 4.78
CA ASP A 75 8.57 -1.51 4.77
C ASP A 75 9.42 -1.62 3.51
N SER A 76 10.12 -0.54 3.17
CA SER A 76 11.05 -0.52 2.05
C SER A 76 12.26 0.36 2.35
N ASP A 77 13.40 0.01 1.75
CA ASP A 77 14.62 0.84 1.76
C ASP A 77 14.52 2.08 0.87
N SER A 78 13.45 2.21 0.07
CA SER A 78 13.13 3.37 -0.74
C SER A 78 11.84 4.03 -0.29
N GLN A 79 11.89 5.33 -0.01
CA GLN A 79 10.72 6.11 0.42
C GLN A 79 9.61 6.11 -0.63
N LEU A 80 9.96 6.25 -1.92
CA LEU A 80 8.98 6.22 -3.01
C LEU A 80 8.31 4.85 -3.10
N VAL A 81 9.09 3.77 -3.05
CA VAL A 81 8.56 2.40 -3.12
C VAL A 81 7.70 2.11 -1.89
N LYS A 82 8.12 2.56 -0.71
CA LYS A 82 7.31 2.47 0.52
C LYS A 82 5.96 3.15 0.37
N GLY A 83 5.93 4.35 -0.22
CA GLY A 83 4.70 5.07 -0.53
C GLY A 83 3.77 4.30 -1.46
N LEU A 84 4.29 3.79 -2.59
CA LEU A 84 3.50 3.00 -3.53
C LEU A 84 2.95 1.71 -2.90
N VAL A 85 3.75 1.03 -2.09
CA VAL A 85 3.32 -0.15 -1.31
C VAL A 85 2.22 0.24 -0.32
N CYS A 86 2.31 1.42 0.31
CA CYS A 86 1.27 1.92 1.19
C CYS A 86 -0.07 2.07 0.46
N LEU A 87 -0.09 2.64 -0.75
CA LEU A 87 -1.32 2.77 -1.56
C LEU A 87 -1.96 1.41 -1.84
N VAL A 88 -1.15 0.41 -2.21
CA VAL A 88 -1.63 -0.96 -2.43
C VAL A 88 -2.20 -1.54 -1.14
N ILE A 89 -1.55 -1.32 0.00
CA ILE A 89 -2.03 -1.78 1.31
C ILE A 89 -3.34 -1.09 1.69
N MET A 90 -3.51 0.20 1.44
CA MET A 90 -4.78 0.91 1.70
C MET A 90 -5.91 0.31 0.86
N LEU A 91 -5.65 0.00 -0.40
CA LEU A 91 -6.64 -0.61 -1.29
C LEU A 91 -6.97 -2.06 -0.90
N PHE A 92 -6.04 -2.84 -0.36
CA PHE A 92 -6.24 -4.28 -0.10
C PHE A 92 -6.59 -4.60 1.36
N SER A 93 -6.29 -3.70 2.30
CA SER A 93 -6.59 -3.94 3.72
C SER A 93 -8.09 -3.98 3.98
N ASP A 94 -8.45 -4.75 5.00
CA ASP A 94 -9.84 -4.94 5.43
C ASP A 94 -10.74 -5.56 4.35
N LYS A 95 -10.15 -6.32 3.42
CA LYS A 95 -10.87 -7.02 2.34
C LYS A 95 -10.72 -8.52 2.45
N SER A 96 -11.76 -9.23 2.04
CA SER A 96 -11.76 -10.67 1.82
C SER A 96 -10.97 -11.03 0.55
N ALA A 97 -10.65 -12.31 0.39
CA ALA A 97 -9.96 -12.79 -0.82
C ALA A 97 -10.74 -12.46 -2.11
N ASP A 98 -12.08 -12.59 -2.08
CA ASP A 98 -12.93 -12.32 -3.24
C ASP A 98 -12.92 -10.82 -3.61
N GLU A 99 -13.00 -9.94 -2.62
CA GLU A 99 -12.91 -8.48 -2.83
C GLU A 99 -11.54 -8.08 -3.41
N ILE A 100 -10.44 -8.69 -2.92
CA ILE A 100 -9.09 -8.44 -3.44
C ILE A 100 -8.97 -8.90 -4.90
N LEU A 101 -9.51 -10.07 -5.23
CA LEU A 101 -9.46 -10.63 -6.60
C LEU A 101 -10.33 -9.86 -7.60
N GLN A 102 -11.36 -9.15 -7.12
CA GLN A 102 -12.22 -8.32 -7.95
C GLN A 102 -11.66 -6.91 -8.18
N LEU A 103 -10.66 -6.48 -7.41
CA LEU A 103 -10.09 -5.15 -7.56
C LEU A 103 -9.18 -5.07 -8.77
N ASP A 104 -9.53 -4.22 -9.74
CA ASP A 104 -8.66 -3.91 -10.86
C ASP A 104 -7.61 -2.86 -10.48
N ILE A 105 -6.55 -3.33 -9.81
CA ILE A 105 -5.43 -2.47 -9.39
C ILE A 105 -4.74 -1.77 -10.57
N ASN A 106 -4.79 -2.38 -11.76
CA ASN A 106 -4.20 -1.81 -12.97
C ASN A 106 -4.98 -0.58 -13.42
N HIS A 107 -6.31 -0.67 -13.41
CA HIS A 107 -7.18 0.46 -13.71
C HIS A 107 -6.99 1.60 -12.70
N VAL A 108 -6.90 1.30 -11.40
CA VAL A 108 -6.69 2.32 -10.36
C VAL A 108 -5.37 3.05 -10.60
N PHE A 109 -4.26 2.33 -10.82
CA PHE A 109 -2.94 2.95 -11.03
C PHE A 109 -2.83 3.73 -12.34
N GLU A 110 -3.57 3.32 -13.38
CA GLU A 110 -3.71 4.08 -14.61
C GLU A 110 -4.50 5.38 -14.39
N ALA A 111 -5.60 5.34 -13.63
CA ALA A 111 -6.43 6.52 -13.34
C ALA A 111 -5.69 7.60 -12.55
N ILE A 112 -4.71 7.22 -11.72
CA ILE A 112 -3.90 8.15 -10.91
C ILE A 112 -2.53 8.49 -11.53
N ASP A 113 -2.30 8.12 -12.80
CA ASP A 113 -1.07 8.32 -13.57
C ASP A 113 0.21 7.76 -12.91
N LEU A 114 0.13 6.58 -12.28
CA LEU A 114 1.27 5.89 -11.66
C LEU A 114 1.70 4.62 -12.40
N ARG A 115 1.39 4.53 -13.70
CA ARG A 115 1.71 3.39 -14.57
C ARG A 115 2.71 3.74 -15.67
#